data_AF-A0A377V956-F1
#
_entry.id   AF-A0A377V956-F1
#
_cell.length_a   1.000
_cell.length_b   1.000
_cell.length_c   1.000
_cell.angle_alpha   90.00
_cell.angle_beta   90.00
_cell.angle_gamma   90.00
#
_symmetry.space_group_name_H-M   'P 1'
#
loop_
_entity.id
_entity.type
_entity.pdbx_description
1 polymer ?
#
loop_
_entity_poly.entity_id
_entity_poly.type
_entity_poly.pdbx_seq_one_letter_code
_entity_poly.pdbx_strand_id
1 'polypeptide(L)' 'MNFFKNALIYRLSRDITIVEEHTIADLADKLEPFRFSPCGSQDMAKSGWVSPLGQYSDQLFHLLAVSFCS' A
#
# COMPACT_ATOMS: atom_id res chain seq x y z
N MET A 1 9.74 -10.86 -9.92
CA MET A 1 9.53 -10.45 -8.52
C MET A 1 10.83 -9.80 -8.06
N ASN A 2 10.83 -8.48 -7.86
CA ASN A 2 12.05 -7.76 -7.49
C ASN A 2 12.16 -7.73 -5.97
N PHE A 3 13.27 -8.24 -5.44
CA PHE A 3 13.56 -8.16 -4.01
C PHE A 3 13.99 -6.74 -3.61
N PHE A 4 13.81 -6.40 -2.33
CA PHE A 4 14.23 -5.11 -1.77
C PHE A 4 15.75 -4.94 -1.90
N LYS A 5 16.19 -3.80 -2.45
CA LYS A 5 17.62 -3.46 -2.59
C LYS A 5 18.23 -2.86 -1.31
N ASN A 6 17.40 -2.24 -0.48
CA ASN A 6 17.79 -1.55 0.75
C ASN A 6 16.65 -1.70 1.79
N ALA A 7 16.96 -1.52 3.07
CA ALA A 7 15.99 -1.60 4.16
C ALA A 7 16.15 -0.45 5.16
N LEU A 8 15.03 0.11 5.60
CA LEU A 8 14.92 1.04 6.74
C LEU A 8 13.90 0.44 7.71
N ILE A 9 14.27 0.35 8.99
CA ILE A 9 13.45 -0.30 10.02
C ILE A 9 12.73 0.76 10.84
N TYR A 10 11.40 0.69 10.88
CA TYR A 10 10.55 1.57 11.68
C TYR A 10 9.78 0.75 12.72
N ARG A 11 9.68 1.26 13.95
CA ARG A 11 8.86 0.67 15.01
C ARG A 11 7.58 1.50 15.20
N LEU A 12 6.43 0.89 14.94
CA LEU A 12 5.15 1.48 15.30
C LEU A 12 5.02 1.49 16.83
N SER A 13 4.73 2.66 17.41
CA SER A 13 4.70 2.83 18.86
C SER A 13 3.35 2.44 19.49
N ARG A 14 2.33 2.24 18.66
CA ARG A 14 0.98 1.81 19.05
C ARG A 14 0.57 0.65 18.16
N ASP A 15 -0.31 -0.18 18.68
CA ASP A 15 -0.92 -1.26 17.92
C ASP A 15 -1.85 -0.65 16.86
N ILE A 16 -1.66 -1.08 15.61
CA ILE A 16 -2.51 -0.71 14.49
C ILE A 16 -3.09 -2.02 13.95
N THR A 17 -4.39 -2.22 14.14
CA THR A 17 -5.09 -3.36 13.55
C THR A 17 -5.37 -3.06 12.10
N ILE A 18 -4.77 -3.80 11.17
CA ILE A 18 -4.91 -3.60 9.70
C ILE A 18 -5.53 -4.84 9.03
N VAL A 19 -5.57 -5.98 9.72
CA VAL A 19 -5.85 -7.30 9.13
C VAL A 19 -7.28 -7.81 9.40
N GLU A 20 -8.11 -7.03 10.10
CA GLU A 20 -9.54 -7.35 10.21
C GLU A 20 -10.24 -7.08 8.88
N GLU A 21 -11.17 -7.95 8.47
CA GLU A 21 -11.84 -7.89 7.15
C GLU A 21 -12.45 -6.51 6.86
N HIS A 22 -13.07 -5.90 7.87
CA HIS A 22 -13.62 -4.55 7.76
C HIS A 22 -12.54 -3.48 7.55
N THR A 23 -11.38 -3.63 8.20
CA THR A 23 -10.28 -2.66 8.13
C THR A 23 -9.52 -2.72 6.81
N ILE A 24 -9.56 -3.85 6.09
CA ILE A 24 -8.96 -3.96 4.76
C ILE A 24 -9.71 -3.08 3.75
N ALA A 25 -11.04 -3.07 3.81
CA ALA A 25 -11.86 -2.18 2.99
C ALA A 25 -11.60 -0.72 3.35
N ASP A 26 -11.55 -0.41 4.65
CA ASP A 26 -11.22 0.94 5.13
C ASP A 26 -9.84 1.40 4.63
N LEU A 27 -8.84 0.52 4.61
CA LEU A 27 -7.51 0.83 4.08
C LEU A 27 -7.56 1.16 2.59
N ALA A 28 -8.30 0.38 1.80
CA ALA A 28 -8.50 0.65 0.37
C ALA A 28 -9.06 2.06 0.15
N ASP A 29 -10.12 2.40 0.89
CA ASP A 29 -10.79 3.69 0.82
C ASP A 29 -9.90 4.86 1.26
N LYS A 30 -8.99 4.63 2.22
CA LYS A 30 -8.01 5.65 2.64
C LYS A 30 -6.88 5.86 1.65
N LEU A 31 -6.51 4.83 0.88
CA LEU A 31 -5.40 4.90 -0.09
C LEU A 31 -5.85 5.52 -1.42
N GLU A 32 -7.08 5.26 -1.86
CA GLU A 32 -7.59 5.69 -3.16
C GLU A 32 -7.46 7.20 -3.44
N PRO A 33 -7.76 8.11 -2.48
CA PRO A 33 -7.59 9.55 -2.69
C PRO A 33 -6.13 9.99 -2.92
N PHE A 34 -5.16 9.17 -2.48
CA PHE A 34 -3.73 9.43 -2.63
C PHE A 34 -3.10 8.59 -3.75
N ARG A 35 -3.92 8.04 -4.65
CA ARG A 35 -3.44 7.37 -5.85
C ARG A 35 -2.56 8.30 -6.67
N PHE A 36 -1.48 7.75 -7.22
CA PHE A 36 -0.57 8.50 -8.06
C PHE A 36 -1.29 9.08 -9.28
N SER A 37 -1.04 10.37 -9.53
CA SER A 37 -1.47 11.06 -10.75
C SER A 37 -0.27 11.75 -11.40
N PRO A 38 -0.20 11.77 -12.75
CA PRO A 38 0.85 12.48 -13.46
C PRO A 38 0.94 13.97 -13.08
N CYS A 39 2.14 14.52 -13.12
CA CYS A 39 2.37 15.95 -12.96
C CYS A 39 1.72 16.74 -14.09
N GLY A 40 1.01 17.82 -13.75
CA GLY A 40 0.62 18.84 -14.71
C GLY A 40 1.82 19.67 -15.15
N SER A 41 1.63 20.52 -16.16
CA SER A 41 2.71 21.33 -16.74
C SER A 41 3.39 22.30 -15.77
N GLN A 42 2.76 22.59 -14.62
CA GLN A 42 3.27 23.50 -13.59
C GLN A 42 3.63 22.77 -12.28
N ASP A 43 3.41 21.46 -12.20
CA ASP A 43 3.68 20.71 -10.98
C ASP A 43 5.15 20.28 -10.94
N MET A 44 5.88 20.72 -9.91
CA MET A 44 7.32 20.40 -9.77
C MET A 44 7.56 18.91 -9.47
N ALA A 45 6.73 18.31 -8.61
CA ALA A 45 6.76 16.89 -8.28
C ALA A 45 5.42 16.45 -7.69
N LYS A 46 5.04 15.19 -7.92
CA LYS A 46 3.90 14.53 -7.26
C LYS A 46 4.31 13.17 -6.74
N SER A 47 3.72 12.78 -5.62
CA SER A 47 3.84 11.45 -5.03
C SER A 47 2.46 10.88 -4.79
N GLY A 48 2.30 9.58 -4.99
CA GLY A 48 1.08 8.86 -4.66
C GLY A 48 1.30 7.36 -4.69
N TRP A 49 0.27 6.62 -4.30
CA TRP A 49 0.29 5.16 -4.26
C TRP A 49 0.08 4.56 -5.64
N VAL A 50 0.72 3.43 -5.89
CA VAL A 50 0.58 2.61 -7.11
C VAL A 50 0.41 1.16 -6.70
N SER A 51 -0.17 0.34 -7.59
CA SER A 51 -0.29 -1.09 -7.33
C SER A 51 1.09 -1.75 -7.17
N PRO A 52 1.34 -2.46 -6.07
CA PRO A 52 2.60 -3.19 -5.86
C PRO A 52 2.74 -4.37 -6.84
N LEU A 53 1.64 -4.84 -7.42
CA LEU A 53 1.63 -5.93 -8.41
C LEU A 53 1.66 -5.41 -9.86
N GLY A 54 1.66 -4.09 -10.08
CA GLY A 54 1.63 -3.51 -11.42
C GLY A 54 0.42 -3.99 -12.21
N GLN A 55 0.63 -4.54 -13.41
CA GLN A 55 -0.45 -4.94 -14.33
C GLN A 55 -1.36 -6.09 -13.84
N TYR A 56 -0.97 -6.82 -12.79
CA TYR A 56 -1.73 -7.99 -12.33
C TYR A 56 -2.88 -7.65 -11.39
N SER A 57 -2.91 -6.43 -10.82
CA SER A 57 -3.98 -5.97 -9.93
C SER A 57 -4.00 -4.43 -9.91
N ASP A 58 -5.18 -3.82 -9.83
CA ASP A 58 -5.32 -2.37 -9.62
C ASP A 58 -5.36 -1.97 -8.13
N GLN A 59 -5.29 -2.95 -7.22
CA GLN A 59 -5.31 -2.66 -5.78
C GLN A 59 -4.01 -1.97 -5.34
N LEU A 60 -4.15 -0.90 -4.54
CA LEU A 60 -3.02 -0.11 -4.03
C LEU A 60 -2.27 -0.78 -2.87
N PHE A 61 -2.71 -1.96 -2.46
CA PHE A 61 -2.06 -2.79 -1.44
C PHE A 61 -2.19 -4.27 -1.84
N HIS A 62 -1.39 -5.11 -1.20
CA HIS A 62 -1.48 -6.56 -1.37
C HIS A 62 -1.40 -7.22 0.00
N LEU A 63 -2.45 -7.96 0.38
CA LEU A 63 -2.50 -8.68 1.65
C LEU A 63 -2.09 -10.13 1.43
N LEU A 64 -1.12 -10.60 2.21
CA LEU A 64 -0.80 -12.02 2.36
C LEU A 64 -1.20 -12.45 3.76
N ALA A 65 -2.38 -13.07 3.87
CA ALA A 65 -2.78 -13.70 5.13
C ALA A 65 -2.04 -15.03 5.24
N VAL A 66 -1.19 -15.16 6.28
CA VAL A 66 -0.62 -16.46 6.64
C VAL A 66 -1.66 -17.18 7.47
N SER A 67 -2.38 -18.10 6.85
CA SER A 67 -3.21 -19.05 7.59
C SER A 67 -2.28 -19.90 8.44
N PHE A 68 -2.24 -19.65 9.75
CA PHE A 68 -1.65 -20.62 10.67
C PHE A 68 -2.53 -21.87 10.65
N CYS A 69 -2.06 -22.92 9.97
CA CYS A 69 -2.62 -24.25 10.12
C CYS A 69 -2.39 -24.66 11.57
N SER A 70 -3.47 -24.74 12.34
CA SER A 70 -3.48 -25.27 13.71
C SER A 70 -3.63 -26.78 13.68
#